data_AF-A0A4V1F8H3-F1
#
_entry.id   AF-A0A4V1F8H3-F1
#
_cell.length_a   1.000
_cell.length_b   1.000
_cell.length_c   1.000
_cell.angle_alpha   90.00
_cell.angle_beta   90.00
_cell.angle_gamma   90.00
#
_symmetry.space_group_name_H-M   'P 1'
#
loop_
_entity.id
_entity.type
_entity.pdbx_description
1 polymer ?
#
loop_
_entity_poly.entity_id
_entity_poly.type
_entity_poly.pdbx_seq_one_letter_code
_entity_poly.pdbx_strand_id
1 'polypeptide(L)'
;MSAARTRRWALAATPILAAHLGLALLMRGGAEPIVEAPQTPPMMVELVEPPPPPPPPARVIAPDPSPKPDAPAAAAQAAAPPKPAPQRRPPAVAAARPRLVVTKRPPDVEPLPAAPAPPGPPLPLLGAAQIAGAMTVGAGPGGGGGTGVGGSSGSGGTGAGSGSGGGSCDMVRWVQDAVRDDQAVRRAVIAASQDMDANGRAILVWNGDWLQSRNQAGKGLAGVRQAIALEVAFAPAECKRQRMTGLAVLKLEDRPGGAQLALGKGSWRWSDLLGAG
;
A
#
# COMPACT_ATOMS: atom_id res chain seq x y z
N MET A 1 -26.94 -3.65 61.91
CA MET A 1 -26.72 -3.60 60.44
C MET A 1 -26.40 -5.02 59.97
N SER A 2 -27.25 -5.60 59.13
CA SER A 2 -27.37 -7.06 59.01
C SER A 2 -26.30 -7.71 58.12
N ALA A 3 -25.76 -8.85 58.56
CA ALA A 3 -24.63 -9.61 57.97
C ALA A 3 -24.81 -10.03 56.49
N ALA A 4 -26.03 -9.95 55.97
CA ALA A 4 -26.33 -10.21 54.57
C ALA A 4 -25.82 -9.12 53.62
N ARG A 5 -25.70 -7.87 54.08
CA ARG A 5 -25.27 -6.74 53.24
C ARG A 5 -23.74 -6.72 53.04
N THR A 6 -22.98 -7.14 54.05
CA THR A 6 -21.51 -7.27 53.99
C THR A 6 -21.07 -8.43 53.09
N ARG A 7 -21.77 -9.57 53.10
CA ARG A 7 -21.50 -10.69 52.17
C ARG A 7 -21.73 -10.35 50.70
N ARG A 8 -22.74 -9.53 50.39
CA ARG A 8 -23.04 -9.11 49.01
C ARG A 8 -22.01 -8.11 48.47
N TRP A 9 -21.46 -7.25 49.32
CA TRP A 9 -20.37 -6.35 48.95
C TRP A 9 -19.04 -7.09 48.76
N ALA A 10 -18.76 -8.08 49.60
CA ALA A 10 -17.56 -8.91 49.48
C ALA A 10 -17.53 -9.76 48.19
N LEU A 11 -18.67 -10.10 47.60
CA LEU A 11 -18.73 -10.86 46.34
C LEU A 11 -18.59 -9.98 45.08
N ALA A 12 -18.90 -8.68 45.16
CA ALA A 12 -18.80 -7.76 44.03
C ALA A 12 -17.43 -7.07 43.93
N ALA A 13 -16.70 -6.94 45.04
CA ALA A 13 -15.37 -6.30 45.07
C ALA A 13 -14.26 -7.19 44.49
N THR A 14 -14.38 -8.51 44.62
CA THR A 14 -13.40 -9.50 44.17
C THR A 14 -13.11 -9.48 42.67
N PRO A 15 -14.10 -9.46 41.75
CA PRO A 15 -13.83 -9.43 40.32
C PRO A 15 -13.16 -8.13 39.87
N ILE A 16 -13.50 -7.00 40.51
CA ILE A 16 -12.90 -5.69 40.20
C ILE A 16 -11.43 -5.69 40.62
N LEU A 17 -11.12 -6.17 41.82
CA LEU A 17 -9.73 -6.24 42.30
C LEU A 17 -8.88 -7.17 41.42
N ALA A 18 -9.43 -8.32 41.01
CA ALA A 18 -8.77 -9.27 40.11
C ALA A 18 -8.52 -8.67 38.72
N ALA A 19 -9.46 -7.89 38.17
CA ALA A 19 -9.29 -7.21 36.90
C ALA A 19 -8.16 -6.15 36.96
N HIS A 20 -8.09 -5.38 38.04
CA HIS A 20 -7.03 -4.37 38.20
C HIS A 20 -5.66 -5.00 38.43
N LEU A 21 -5.58 -6.10 39.19
CA LEU A 21 -4.34 -6.86 39.36
C LEU A 21 -3.89 -7.51 38.04
N GLY A 22 -4.81 -8.06 37.26
CA GLY A 22 -4.51 -8.62 35.93
C GLY A 22 -3.98 -7.56 34.97
N LEU A 23 -4.61 -6.38 34.94
CA LEU A 23 -4.16 -5.26 34.11
C LEU A 23 -2.77 -4.75 34.55
N ALA A 24 -2.52 -4.65 35.86
CA ALA A 24 -1.22 -4.24 36.39
C ALA A 24 -0.12 -5.25 36.05
N LEU A 25 -0.45 -6.55 36.01
CA LEU A 25 0.50 -7.61 35.62
C LEU A 25 0.80 -7.57 34.12
N LEU A 26 -0.21 -7.33 33.29
CA LEU A 26 -0.07 -7.13 31.84
C LEU A 26 0.83 -5.93 31.50
N MET A 27 0.65 -4.81 32.21
CA MET A 27 1.45 -3.60 31.98
C MET A 27 2.91 -3.74 32.43
N ARG A 28 3.25 -4.72 33.26
CA ARG A 28 4.64 -4.99 33.68
C ARG A 28 5.40 -5.95 32.77
N GLY A 29 4.72 -6.61 31.82
CA GLY A 29 5.33 -7.63 30.94
C GLY A 29 5.79 -7.14 29.57
N GLY A 30 5.59 -5.86 29.21
CA GLY A 30 5.76 -5.36 27.85
C GLY A 30 6.83 -4.27 27.71
N ALA A 31 8.09 -4.61 27.92
CA ALA A 31 9.21 -3.81 27.43
C ALA A 31 10.35 -4.74 27.02
N GLU A 32 10.16 -5.44 25.89
CA GLU A 32 11.32 -5.99 25.20
C GLU A 32 12.17 -4.81 24.72
N PRO A 33 13.49 -4.78 25.01
CA PRO A 33 14.35 -3.74 24.47
C PRO A 33 14.29 -3.82 22.95
N ILE A 34 13.99 -2.68 22.32
CA ILE A 34 14.06 -2.52 20.87
C ILE A 34 15.50 -2.90 20.47
N VAL A 35 15.65 -4.07 19.85
CA VAL A 35 16.91 -4.45 19.22
C VAL A 35 17.07 -3.53 18.02
N GLU A 36 17.95 -2.54 18.18
CA GLU A 36 18.39 -1.64 17.12
C GLU A 36 18.75 -2.48 15.88
N ALA A 37 18.00 -2.33 14.80
CA ALA A 37 18.31 -3.02 13.55
C ALA A 37 19.73 -2.62 13.09
N PRO A 38 20.57 -3.56 12.62
CA PRO A 38 21.89 -3.21 12.12
C PRO A 38 21.74 -2.21 10.97
N GLN A 39 22.33 -1.03 11.16
CA GLN A 39 22.37 0.04 10.16
C GLN A 39 22.99 -0.53 8.88
N THR A 40 22.19 -0.65 7.82
CA THR A 40 22.69 -1.05 6.50
C THR A 40 23.75 -0.04 6.06
N PRO A 41 24.98 -0.47 5.71
CA PRO A 41 26.01 0.45 5.25
C PRO A 41 25.51 1.17 3.99
N PRO A 42 25.81 2.48 3.84
CA PRO A 42 25.34 3.25 2.71
C PRO A 42 25.87 2.65 1.41
N MET A 43 24.96 2.19 0.54
CA MET A 43 25.31 1.77 -0.81
C MET A 43 25.58 3.02 -1.65
N MET A 44 26.82 3.17 -2.14
CA MET A 44 27.14 4.22 -3.08
C MET A 44 26.57 3.85 -4.44
N VAL A 45 25.54 4.57 -4.88
CA VAL A 45 24.99 4.46 -6.24
C VAL A 45 25.75 5.43 -7.13
N GLU A 46 26.63 4.90 -7.96
CA GLU A 46 27.26 5.67 -9.02
C GLU A 46 26.29 5.77 -10.21
N LEU A 47 25.84 6.98 -10.50
CA LEU A 47 24.99 7.23 -11.65
C LEU A 47 25.86 7.27 -12.90
N VAL A 48 26.00 6.12 -13.55
CA VAL A 48 26.69 6.01 -14.85
C VAL A 48 25.84 6.76 -15.89
N GLU A 49 26.40 7.83 -16.43
CA GLU A 49 25.78 8.57 -17.53
C GLU A 49 25.67 7.63 -18.75
N PRO A 50 24.47 7.39 -19.29
CA PRO A 50 24.31 6.52 -20.44
C PRO A 50 25.10 7.09 -21.62
N PRO A 51 25.73 6.23 -22.45
CA PRO A 51 26.51 6.69 -23.59
C PRO A 51 25.63 7.55 -24.52
N PRO A 52 26.18 8.62 -25.11
CA PRO A 52 25.42 9.48 -26.00
C PRO A 52 24.84 8.65 -27.15
N PRO A 53 23.61 8.98 -27.60
CA PRO A 53 23.01 8.30 -28.72
C PRO A 53 23.92 8.40 -29.95
N PRO A 54 24.00 7.35 -30.79
CA PRO A 54 24.84 7.37 -31.98
C PRO A 54 24.45 8.56 -32.87
N PRO A 55 25.43 9.26 -33.47
CA PRO A 55 25.13 10.36 -34.36
C PRO A 55 24.27 9.87 -35.53
N PRO A 56 23.34 10.71 -36.02
CA PRO A 56 22.57 10.39 -37.22
C PRO A 56 23.54 10.09 -38.38
N PRO A 57 23.20 9.14 -39.27
CA PRO A 57 24.06 8.76 -40.37
C PRO A 57 24.40 9.99 -41.22
N ALA A 58 25.70 10.27 -41.34
CA ALA A 58 26.21 11.31 -42.22
C ALA A 58 25.74 11.02 -43.66
N ARG A 59 25.14 12.00 -44.32
CA ARG A 59 24.96 11.94 -45.77
C ARG A 59 26.34 11.95 -46.40
N VAL A 60 26.76 10.83 -46.96
CA VAL A 60 28.05 10.70 -47.66
C VAL A 60 27.92 11.45 -48.99
N ILE A 61 28.51 12.64 -49.03
CA ILE A 61 28.92 13.33 -50.24
C ILE A 61 30.20 12.62 -50.73
N ALA A 62 30.33 12.46 -52.05
CA ALA A 62 31.41 11.74 -52.72
C ALA A 62 32.82 12.23 -52.29
N PRO A 63 33.83 11.33 -52.26
CA PRO A 63 35.15 11.64 -51.75
C PRO A 63 36.07 12.21 -52.83
N ASP A 64 36.94 13.14 -52.43
CA ASP A 64 38.15 13.55 -53.16
C ASP A 64 39.34 13.58 -52.18
N PRO A 65 40.61 13.50 -52.64
CA PRO A 65 41.55 12.49 -52.19
C PRO A 65 42.62 13.04 -51.24
N SER A 66 43.13 12.16 -50.39
CA SER A 66 44.30 12.40 -49.52
C SER A 66 45.60 12.64 -50.30
N PRO A 67 46.54 13.37 -49.70
CA PRO A 67 47.95 12.94 -49.65
C PRO A 67 48.39 12.86 -48.17
N LYS A 68 48.71 11.67 -47.65
CA LYS A 68 49.98 10.91 -47.67
C LYS A 68 50.87 11.18 -46.43
N PRO A 69 51.66 10.18 -46.02
CA PRO A 69 51.95 9.87 -44.62
C PRO A 69 53.39 10.18 -44.23
N ASP A 70 53.64 10.35 -42.93
CA ASP A 70 54.96 10.11 -42.35
C ASP A 70 54.84 9.21 -41.12
N ALA A 71 55.70 8.21 -41.12
CA ALA A 71 55.80 7.12 -40.15
C ALA A 71 56.92 7.42 -39.12
N PRO A 72 57.37 6.45 -38.30
CA PRO A 72 57.29 6.52 -36.84
C PRO A 72 58.64 6.79 -36.18
N ALA A 73 58.64 7.18 -34.90
CA ALA A 73 59.86 7.13 -34.08
C ALA A 73 59.56 6.58 -32.69
N ALA A 74 60.43 5.66 -32.30
CA ALA A 74 60.30 4.73 -31.20
C ALA A 74 60.69 5.31 -29.84
N ALA A 75 60.17 4.63 -28.81
CA ALA A 75 60.72 4.36 -27.49
C ALA A 75 61.87 5.24 -26.94
N ALA A 76 61.63 5.82 -25.76
CA ALA A 76 62.57 5.78 -24.65
C ALA A 76 61.81 5.87 -23.32
N GLN A 77 61.81 4.77 -22.58
CA GLN A 77 61.41 4.70 -21.18
C GLN A 77 62.49 5.38 -20.33
N ALA A 78 62.13 6.39 -19.56
CA ALA A 78 62.96 6.92 -18.49
C ALA A 78 62.35 6.53 -17.14
N ALA A 79 63.13 5.81 -16.34
CA ALA A 79 62.76 5.34 -15.02
C ALA A 79 62.50 6.51 -14.06
N ALA A 80 61.37 6.47 -13.34
CA ALA A 80 61.04 7.43 -12.29
C ALA A 80 61.85 7.17 -11.01
N PRO A 81 62.25 8.22 -10.26
CA PRO A 81 62.89 8.05 -8.95
C PRO A 81 61.91 7.53 -7.88
N PRO A 82 62.41 6.89 -6.80
CA PRO A 82 61.56 6.25 -5.80
C PRO A 82 60.69 7.26 -5.03
N LYS A 83 59.41 6.90 -4.89
CA LYS A 83 58.36 7.68 -4.22
C LYS A 83 58.57 7.67 -2.69
N PRO A 84 58.58 8.81 -1.99
CA PRO A 84 58.60 8.82 -0.52
C PRO A 84 57.31 8.24 0.07
N ALA A 85 57.44 7.52 1.18
CA ALA A 85 56.31 6.92 1.91
C ALA A 85 55.29 7.99 2.36
N PRO A 86 53.98 7.72 2.28
CA PRO A 86 52.95 8.69 2.61
C PRO A 86 52.90 8.95 4.12
N GLN A 87 53.20 10.18 4.52
CA GLN A 87 52.91 10.67 5.87
C GLN A 87 51.40 10.81 6.04
N ARG A 88 50.86 10.20 7.11
CA ARG A 88 49.44 10.36 7.51
C ARG A 88 49.20 11.81 7.90
N ARG A 89 48.55 12.56 7.02
CA ARG A 89 48.03 13.89 7.33
C ARG A 89 46.83 13.73 8.29
N PRO A 90 46.72 14.55 9.35
CA PRO A 90 45.48 14.59 10.15
C PRO A 90 44.30 14.96 9.24
N PRO A 91 43.07 14.49 9.54
CA PRO A 91 41.92 14.73 8.68
C PRO A 91 41.71 16.23 8.53
N ALA A 92 41.72 16.71 7.28
CA ALA A 92 41.36 18.08 6.98
C ALA A 92 39.90 18.27 7.43
N VAL A 93 39.68 19.19 8.36
CA VAL A 93 38.33 19.64 8.70
C VAL A 93 37.67 20.05 7.39
N ALA A 94 36.59 19.37 7.02
CA ALA A 94 35.89 19.62 5.77
C ALA A 94 35.47 21.10 5.76
N ALA A 95 36.15 21.91 4.94
CA ALA A 95 35.71 23.27 4.69
C ALA A 95 34.27 23.17 4.16
N ALA A 96 33.35 23.81 4.87
CA ALA A 96 31.95 23.87 4.48
C ALA A 96 31.89 24.36 3.03
N ARG A 97 31.36 23.52 2.13
CA ARG A 97 31.17 23.90 0.73
C ARG A 97 30.33 25.19 0.72
N PRO A 98 30.75 26.25 0.02
CA PRO A 98 29.92 27.45 -0.09
C PRO A 98 28.61 27.05 -0.76
N ARG A 99 27.50 27.14 -0.02
CA ARG A 99 26.16 27.00 -0.60
C ARG A 99 25.99 28.17 -1.57
N LEU A 100 25.62 27.87 -2.82
CA LEU A 100 25.18 28.89 -3.76
C LEU A 100 23.97 29.58 -3.11
N VAL A 101 24.17 30.80 -2.61
CA VAL A 101 23.06 31.65 -2.16
C VAL A 101 22.34 32.07 -3.44
N VAL A 102 21.23 31.41 -3.75
CA VAL A 102 20.32 31.87 -4.79
C VAL A 102 19.73 33.18 -4.28
N THR A 103 20.36 34.29 -4.64
CA THR A 103 20.00 35.65 -4.20
C THR A 103 18.70 36.15 -4.81
N LYS A 104 18.19 35.48 -5.85
CA LYS A 104 16.93 35.85 -6.48
C LYS A 104 15.85 34.88 -6.03
N ARG A 105 15.02 35.31 -5.06
CA ARG A 105 13.73 34.68 -4.82
C ARG A 105 13.02 34.62 -6.19
N PRO A 106 12.49 33.46 -6.60
CA PRO A 106 11.56 33.42 -7.73
C PRO A 106 10.52 34.54 -7.50
N PRO A 107 10.12 35.29 -8.54
CA PRO A 107 9.06 36.27 -8.36
C PRO A 107 7.89 35.59 -7.66
N ASP A 108 7.30 36.25 -6.67
CA ASP A 108 6.03 35.84 -6.07
C ASP A 108 4.99 35.93 -7.19
N VAL A 109 4.85 34.85 -7.96
CA VAL A 109 3.79 34.70 -8.94
C VAL A 109 2.56 34.34 -8.14
N GLU A 110 1.63 35.27 -8.05
CA GLU A 110 0.32 34.99 -7.48
C GLU A 110 -0.28 33.78 -8.22
N PRO A 111 -0.52 32.65 -7.53
CA PRO A 111 -1.04 31.46 -8.20
C PRO A 111 -2.38 31.82 -8.83
N LEU A 112 -2.46 31.71 -10.16
CA LEU A 112 -3.72 31.79 -10.87
C LEU A 112 -4.68 30.80 -10.20
N PRO A 113 -5.86 31.24 -9.71
CA PRO A 113 -6.81 30.33 -9.12
C PRO A 113 -7.23 29.34 -10.19
N ALA A 114 -6.78 28.09 -10.06
CA ALA A 114 -7.30 27.01 -10.87
C ALA A 114 -8.78 26.88 -10.54
N ALA A 115 -9.64 27.17 -11.52
CA ALA A 115 -11.06 26.88 -11.37
C ALA A 115 -11.20 25.40 -11.00
N PRO A 116 -12.02 25.06 -9.98
CA PRO A 116 -12.23 23.66 -9.62
C PRO A 116 -12.71 22.92 -10.87
N ALA A 117 -12.00 21.86 -11.24
CA ALA A 117 -12.39 21.05 -12.38
C ALA A 117 -13.84 20.57 -12.17
N PRO A 118 -14.67 20.53 -13.23
CA PRO A 118 -16.02 20.01 -13.12
C PRO A 118 -16.02 18.62 -12.48
N PRO A 119 -17.01 18.29 -11.63
CA PRO A 119 -17.15 16.95 -11.08
C PRO A 119 -17.04 15.89 -12.17
N GLY A 120 -16.07 14.99 -12.02
CA GLY A 120 -16.10 13.75 -12.78
C GLY A 120 -17.39 12.98 -12.47
N PRO A 121 -17.81 12.06 -13.36
CA PRO A 121 -19.00 11.24 -13.10
C PRO A 121 -18.86 10.54 -11.74
N PRO A 122 -19.97 10.40 -10.98
CA PRO A 122 -19.94 9.68 -9.71
C PRO A 122 -19.55 8.22 -9.94
N LEU A 123 -18.90 7.61 -8.94
CA LEU A 123 -18.61 6.18 -8.98
C LEU A 123 -19.92 5.39 -9.03
N PRO A 124 -19.98 4.27 -9.78
CA PRO A 124 -21.17 3.44 -9.81
C PRO A 124 -21.51 2.85 -8.44
N LEU A 125 -22.80 2.87 -8.09
CA LEU A 125 -23.34 2.21 -6.90
C LEU A 125 -24.08 0.95 -7.32
N LEU A 126 -23.69 -0.19 -6.75
CA LEU A 126 -24.24 -1.50 -7.07
C LEU A 126 -25.24 -1.95 -6.01
N GLY A 127 -26.49 -2.19 -6.44
CA GLY A 127 -27.55 -2.72 -5.59
C GLY A 127 -27.44 -4.22 -5.33
N ALA A 128 -28.29 -4.72 -4.44
CA ALA A 128 -28.28 -6.12 -4.00
C ALA A 128 -28.34 -7.13 -5.16
N ALA A 129 -29.16 -6.86 -6.18
CA ALA A 129 -29.28 -7.72 -7.36
C ALA A 129 -27.98 -7.74 -8.21
N GLN A 130 -27.26 -6.63 -8.27
CA GLN A 130 -26.03 -6.51 -9.08
C GLN A 130 -24.84 -7.18 -8.40
N ILE A 131 -24.83 -7.22 -7.06
CA ILE A 131 -23.82 -7.94 -6.28
C ILE A 131 -24.26 -9.37 -5.93
N ALA A 132 -25.39 -9.84 -6.45
CA ALA A 132 -25.82 -11.22 -6.26
C ALA A 132 -24.81 -12.17 -6.91
N GLY A 133 -24.31 -13.13 -6.13
CA GLY A 133 -23.23 -14.04 -6.59
C GLY A 133 -21.83 -13.42 -6.56
N ALA A 134 -21.66 -12.20 -6.03
CA ALA A 134 -20.33 -11.67 -5.75
C ALA A 134 -19.61 -12.54 -4.72
N MET A 135 -18.30 -12.71 -4.91
CA MET A 135 -17.45 -13.30 -3.88
C MET A 135 -17.39 -12.37 -2.68
N THR A 136 -17.68 -12.93 -1.52
CA THR A 136 -17.57 -12.29 -0.22
C THR A 136 -16.73 -13.21 0.68
N VAL A 137 -16.29 -12.73 1.83
CA VAL A 137 -15.51 -13.54 2.77
C VAL A 137 -16.22 -14.87 3.07
N GLY A 138 -15.47 -15.98 2.94
CA GLY A 138 -15.99 -17.34 3.13
C GLY A 138 -16.65 -17.97 1.90
N ALA A 139 -16.83 -17.23 0.79
CA ALA A 139 -17.22 -17.80 -0.49
C ALA A 139 -15.96 -18.35 -1.20
N GLY A 140 -15.73 -19.66 -1.11
CA GLY A 140 -14.60 -20.31 -1.78
C GLY A 140 -14.69 -20.21 -3.32
N PRO A 141 -13.56 -20.37 -4.03
CA PRO A 141 -13.55 -20.41 -5.49
C PRO A 141 -14.10 -21.76 -5.97
N GLY A 142 -15.42 -21.89 -5.97
CA GLY A 142 -16.16 -23.06 -6.43
C GLY A 142 -17.62 -22.67 -6.59
N GLY A 143 -18.03 -22.36 -7.81
CA GLY A 143 -19.41 -22.02 -8.13
C GLY A 143 -20.37 -23.16 -7.84
N GLY A 144 -21.56 -22.81 -7.37
CA GLY A 144 -22.68 -23.74 -7.18
C GLY A 144 -23.70 -23.15 -6.22
N GLY A 145 -24.74 -22.52 -6.76
CA GLY A 145 -25.88 -22.08 -5.97
C GLY A 145 -26.49 -23.26 -5.22
N GLY A 146 -26.50 -23.17 -3.89
CA GLY A 146 -27.24 -24.07 -3.02
C GLY A 146 -27.85 -23.24 -1.90
N THR A 147 -29.18 -23.13 -1.90
CA THR A 147 -29.94 -22.63 -0.76
C THR A 147 -29.78 -23.61 0.40
N GLY A 148 -28.76 -23.37 1.24
CA GLY A 148 -28.64 -24.02 2.53
C GLY A 148 -29.63 -23.39 3.51
N VAL A 149 -30.74 -24.08 3.76
CA VAL A 149 -31.60 -23.81 4.92
C VAL A 149 -30.83 -24.18 6.19
N GLY A 150 -30.17 -23.20 6.79
CA GLY A 150 -29.53 -23.33 8.09
C GLY A 150 -30.56 -23.15 9.20
N GLY A 151 -31.17 -24.24 9.66
CA GLY A 151 -31.85 -24.27 10.95
C GLY A 151 -30.82 -24.10 12.06
N SER A 152 -30.98 -23.09 12.91
CA SER A 152 -30.17 -22.89 14.10
C SER A 152 -31.06 -22.87 15.35
N SER A 153 -31.30 -24.06 15.88
CA SER A 153 -31.49 -24.28 17.32
C SER A 153 -30.15 -24.78 17.86
N GLY A 154 -29.47 -24.00 18.71
CA GLY A 154 -28.20 -24.43 19.29
C GLY A 154 -27.47 -23.35 20.05
N SER A 155 -27.32 -23.58 21.36
CA SER A 155 -26.80 -22.71 22.40
C SER A 155 -25.32 -22.31 22.25
N GLY A 156 -24.98 -21.26 23.00
CA GLY A 156 -23.67 -20.62 23.07
C GLY A 156 -22.45 -21.54 23.21
N GLY A 157 -21.41 -21.18 22.47
CA GLY A 157 -20.03 -21.56 22.72
C GLY A 157 -19.15 -20.35 22.40
N THR A 158 -18.38 -19.88 23.38
CA THR A 158 -17.26 -18.96 23.15
C THR A 158 -16.11 -19.76 22.54
N GLY A 159 -16.20 -20.00 21.24
CA GLY A 159 -15.10 -20.54 20.45
C GLY A 159 -14.34 -19.40 19.79
N ALA A 160 -13.15 -19.07 20.30
CA ALA A 160 -12.10 -18.52 19.46
C ALA A 160 -11.67 -19.63 18.48
N GLY A 161 -12.49 -19.85 17.47
CA GLY A 161 -12.23 -20.82 16.41
C GLY A 161 -11.50 -20.12 15.28
N SER A 162 -10.19 -20.35 15.18
CA SER A 162 -9.46 -20.19 13.92
C SER A 162 -10.05 -21.19 12.93
N GLY A 163 -11.15 -20.82 12.30
CA GLY A 163 -11.75 -21.56 11.21
C GLY A 163 -10.84 -21.45 9.99
N SER A 164 -9.87 -22.36 9.90
CA SER A 164 -9.17 -22.69 8.65
C SER A 164 -10.15 -23.35 7.68
N GLY A 165 -11.06 -22.53 7.15
CA GLY A 165 -11.94 -22.84 6.04
C GLY A 165 -11.65 -21.90 4.88
N GLY A 166 -10.38 -21.74 4.53
CA GLY A 166 -9.96 -21.02 3.34
C GLY A 166 -9.06 -21.94 2.53
N GLY A 167 -9.49 -22.33 1.34
CA GLY A 167 -8.53 -22.74 0.31
C GLY A 167 -7.42 -21.68 0.25
N SER A 168 -6.20 -22.11 0.00
CA SER A 168 -4.92 -21.40 0.23
C SER A 168 -4.78 -19.93 -0.21
N CYS A 169 -5.79 -19.31 -0.84
CA CYS A 169 -5.81 -17.93 -1.30
C CYS A 169 -7.20 -17.25 -1.12
N ASP A 170 -7.72 -17.16 0.12
CA ASP A 170 -8.90 -16.33 0.41
C ASP A 170 -8.52 -14.84 0.44
N MET A 171 -8.26 -14.30 -0.75
CA MET A 171 -7.85 -12.91 -0.95
C MET A 171 -8.94 -11.89 -0.61
N VAL A 172 -10.23 -12.27 -0.73
CA VAL A 172 -11.33 -11.38 -0.34
C VAL A 172 -11.28 -11.12 1.15
N ARG A 173 -11.06 -12.17 1.96
CA ARG A 173 -10.85 -12.01 3.41
C ARG A 173 -9.61 -11.21 3.72
N TRP A 174 -8.46 -11.55 3.12
CA TRP A 174 -7.21 -10.81 3.32
C TRP A 174 -7.40 -9.31 3.13
N VAL A 175 -7.91 -8.90 1.96
CA VAL A 175 -8.07 -7.49 1.62
C VAL A 175 -9.17 -6.84 2.47
N GLN A 176 -10.27 -7.53 2.75
CA GLN A 176 -11.32 -6.98 3.60
C GLN A 176 -10.81 -6.71 5.02
N ASP A 177 -10.07 -7.65 5.61
CA ASP A 177 -9.55 -7.53 6.98
C ASP A 177 -8.57 -6.36 7.06
N ALA A 178 -7.62 -6.25 6.12
CA ALA A 178 -6.69 -5.13 6.08
C ALA A 178 -7.37 -3.77 5.90
N VAL A 179 -8.38 -3.67 5.03
CA VAL A 179 -9.15 -2.43 4.81
C VAL A 179 -10.03 -2.08 6.02
N ARG A 180 -10.49 -3.08 6.79
CA ARG A 180 -11.24 -2.87 8.05
C ARG A 180 -10.34 -2.39 9.17
N ASP A 181 -9.13 -2.92 9.25
CA ASP A 181 -8.16 -2.62 10.30
C ASP A 181 -7.59 -1.20 10.17
N ASP A 182 -7.47 -0.68 8.95
CA ASP A 182 -7.08 0.71 8.72
C ASP A 182 -8.26 1.68 8.98
N GLN A 183 -8.18 2.39 10.11
CA GLN A 183 -9.19 3.39 10.51
C GLN A 183 -9.34 4.55 9.52
N ALA A 184 -8.26 4.99 8.87
CA ALA A 184 -8.31 6.11 7.93
C ALA A 184 -9.04 5.68 6.65
N VAL A 185 -8.72 4.49 6.14
CA VAL A 185 -9.38 3.87 4.98
C VAL A 185 -10.84 3.57 5.28
N ARG A 186 -11.15 2.94 6.43
CA ARG A 186 -12.52 2.64 6.83
C ARG A 186 -13.38 3.90 6.94
N ARG A 187 -12.88 4.98 7.57
CA ARG A 187 -13.58 6.27 7.64
C ARG A 187 -13.79 6.88 6.25
N ALA A 188 -12.81 6.79 5.36
CA ALA A 188 -12.93 7.29 3.99
C ALA A 188 -14.03 6.57 3.21
N VAL A 189 -14.16 5.25 3.38
CA VAL A 189 -15.23 4.46 2.74
C VAL A 189 -16.60 4.82 3.32
N ILE A 190 -16.71 4.98 4.64
CA ILE A 190 -17.96 5.38 5.31
C ILE A 190 -18.39 6.78 4.86
N ALA A 191 -17.46 7.75 4.84
CA ALA A 191 -17.73 9.11 4.38
C ALA A 191 -18.17 9.12 2.91
N ALA A 192 -17.47 8.39 2.04
CA ALA A 192 -17.88 8.27 0.64
C ALA A 192 -19.27 7.62 0.47
N SER A 193 -19.59 6.61 1.28
CA SER A 193 -20.90 5.97 1.29
C SER A 193 -22.02 6.95 1.67
N GLN A 194 -21.76 7.84 2.63
CA GLN A 194 -22.68 8.89 3.06
C GLN A 194 -22.82 9.99 2.00
N ASP A 195 -21.70 10.51 1.50
CA ASP A 195 -21.66 11.57 0.47
C ASP A 195 -22.37 11.17 -0.82
N MET A 196 -22.41 9.87 -1.13
CA MET A 196 -23.03 9.31 -2.33
C MET A 196 -24.44 8.75 -2.09
N ASP A 197 -24.99 8.87 -0.88
CA ASP A 197 -26.26 8.24 -0.48
C ASP A 197 -26.33 6.75 -0.90
N ALA A 198 -25.25 6.02 -0.60
CA ALA A 198 -25.10 4.65 -1.07
C ALA A 198 -26.17 3.73 -0.47
N ASN A 199 -26.65 4.00 0.76
CA ASN A 199 -27.75 3.26 1.39
C ASN A 199 -27.55 1.73 1.37
N GLY A 200 -26.32 1.28 1.66
CA GLY A 200 -25.93 -0.13 1.64
C GLY A 200 -25.61 -0.71 0.26
N ARG A 201 -25.66 0.11 -0.80
CA ARG A 201 -25.12 -0.25 -2.12
C ARG A 201 -23.59 -0.25 -2.08
N ALA A 202 -22.97 -1.15 -2.84
CA ALA A 202 -21.51 -1.23 -2.92
C ALA A 202 -20.97 -0.17 -3.91
N ILE A 203 -19.92 0.56 -3.50
CA ILE A 203 -19.24 1.51 -4.37
C ILE A 203 -18.25 0.73 -5.26
N LEU A 204 -18.45 0.76 -6.58
CA LEU A 204 -17.51 0.14 -7.51
C LEU A 204 -16.26 1.03 -7.62
N VAL A 205 -15.10 0.51 -7.19
CA VAL A 205 -13.84 1.28 -7.16
C VAL A 205 -12.80 0.79 -8.15
N TRP A 206 -12.95 -0.43 -8.66
CA TRP A 206 -12.07 -0.99 -9.69
C TRP A 206 -12.85 -1.89 -10.63
N ASN A 207 -12.62 -1.79 -11.93
CA ASN A 207 -13.20 -2.68 -12.95
C ASN A 207 -12.30 -2.72 -14.19
N GLY A 208 -11.21 -3.47 -14.13
CA GLY A 208 -10.15 -3.43 -15.15
C GLY A 208 -9.21 -2.25 -14.95
N ASP A 209 -9.76 -1.07 -14.61
CA ASP A 209 -9.03 0.12 -14.21
C ASP A 209 -9.57 0.68 -12.88
N TRP A 210 -8.72 1.45 -12.19
CA TRP A 210 -9.12 2.19 -10.99
C TRP A 210 -10.13 3.28 -11.35
N LEU A 211 -11.35 3.17 -10.81
CA LEU A 211 -12.38 4.16 -11.03
C LEU A 211 -12.13 5.38 -10.14
N GLN A 212 -12.16 6.57 -10.74
CA GLN A 212 -11.95 7.83 -10.07
C GLN A 212 -13.11 8.78 -10.39
N SER A 213 -13.61 9.51 -9.39
CA SER A 213 -14.31 10.77 -9.65
C SER A 213 -13.27 11.89 -9.51
N ARG A 214 -13.23 12.84 -10.46
CA ARG A 214 -12.16 13.87 -10.56
C ARG A 214 -12.01 14.74 -9.30
N ASN A 215 -13.03 14.76 -8.44
CA ASN A 215 -13.03 15.49 -7.19
C ASN A 215 -12.37 14.71 -6.03
N GLN A 216 -11.87 13.50 -6.27
CA GLN A 216 -11.27 12.62 -5.26
C GLN A 216 -9.73 12.63 -5.27
N ALA A 217 -9.08 13.40 -6.17
CA ALA A 217 -7.64 13.60 -6.11
C ALA A 217 -7.28 14.22 -4.75
N GLY A 218 -6.53 13.48 -3.91
CA GLY A 218 -6.21 13.87 -2.53
C GLY A 218 -7.31 13.64 -1.48
N LYS A 219 -8.45 13.02 -1.83
CA LYS A 219 -9.51 12.66 -0.88
C LYS A 219 -9.49 11.17 -0.55
N GLY A 220 -10.26 10.79 0.47
CA GLY A 220 -10.21 9.48 1.12
C GLY A 220 -10.21 8.26 0.19
N LEU A 221 -11.01 8.25 -0.88
CA LEU A 221 -11.06 7.09 -1.79
C LEU A 221 -9.77 6.88 -2.60
N ALA A 222 -8.96 7.91 -2.82
CA ALA A 222 -7.62 7.71 -3.41
C ALA A 222 -6.72 6.90 -2.48
N GLY A 223 -6.74 7.21 -1.18
CA GLY A 223 -6.07 6.43 -0.15
C GLY A 223 -6.61 5.00 -0.05
N VAL A 224 -7.92 4.81 -0.19
CA VAL A 224 -8.55 3.47 -0.19
C VAL A 224 -8.02 2.61 -1.35
N ARG A 225 -7.94 3.16 -2.56
CA ARG A 225 -7.38 2.42 -3.72
C ARG A 225 -5.92 2.05 -3.51
N GLN A 226 -5.13 2.99 -3.01
CA GLN A 226 -3.72 2.74 -2.69
C GLN A 226 -3.56 1.66 -1.62
N ALA A 227 -4.36 1.71 -0.56
CA ALA A 227 -4.35 0.70 0.50
C ALA A 227 -4.69 -0.68 -0.07
N ILE A 228 -5.76 -0.80 -0.85
CA ILE A 228 -6.13 -2.07 -1.50
C ILE A 228 -5.00 -2.58 -2.41
N ALA A 229 -4.42 -1.71 -3.25
CA ALA A 229 -3.32 -2.10 -4.12
C ALA A 229 -2.09 -2.58 -3.33
N LEU A 230 -1.78 -1.93 -2.22
CA LEU A 230 -0.66 -2.30 -1.34
C LEU A 230 -0.88 -3.67 -0.70
N GLU A 231 -2.08 -3.92 -0.17
CA GLU A 231 -2.44 -5.21 0.43
C GLU A 231 -2.37 -6.35 -0.59
N VAL A 232 -2.86 -6.09 -1.80
CA VAL A 232 -2.73 -7.04 -2.90
C VAL A 232 -1.25 -7.25 -3.26
N ALA A 233 -0.42 -6.21 -3.27
CA ALA A 233 0.99 -6.31 -3.63
C ALA A 233 1.76 -7.23 -2.67
N PHE A 234 1.44 -7.18 -1.37
CA PHE A 234 2.04 -8.01 -0.33
C PHE A 234 1.54 -9.46 -0.27
N ALA A 235 0.43 -9.77 -0.96
CA ALA A 235 -0.05 -11.15 -1.01
C ALA A 235 0.92 -12.10 -1.75
N PRO A 236 0.91 -13.41 -1.43
CA PRO A 236 1.71 -14.42 -2.13
C PRO A 236 1.46 -14.43 -3.64
N ALA A 237 2.49 -14.73 -4.43
CA ALA A 237 2.46 -14.62 -5.90
C ALA A 237 1.43 -15.55 -6.55
N GLU A 238 1.19 -16.71 -5.95
CA GLU A 238 0.15 -17.67 -6.30
C GLU A 238 -1.25 -17.08 -6.09
N CYS A 239 -1.48 -16.37 -4.99
CA CYS A 239 -2.78 -15.78 -4.66
C CYS A 239 -3.06 -14.55 -5.52
N LYS A 240 -2.05 -13.73 -5.80
CA LYS A 240 -2.16 -12.63 -6.77
C LYS A 240 -2.59 -13.11 -8.15
N ARG A 241 -2.09 -14.27 -8.58
CA ARG A 241 -2.40 -14.85 -9.90
C ARG A 241 -3.70 -15.63 -9.92
N GLN A 242 -4.41 -15.82 -8.80
CA GLN A 242 -5.69 -16.52 -8.80
C GLN A 242 -6.68 -15.83 -9.76
N ARG A 243 -7.29 -16.62 -10.65
CA ARG A 243 -8.38 -16.12 -11.50
C ARG A 243 -9.62 -15.93 -10.65
N MET A 244 -10.21 -14.76 -10.81
CA MET A 244 -11.48 -14.33 -10.26
C MET A 244 -12.51 -14.26 -11.39
N THR A 245 -13.76 -14.54 -11.05
CA THR A 245 -14.91 -14.36 -11.93
C THR A 245 -15.99 -13.59 -11.19
N GLY A 246 -16.56 -12.58 -11.84
CA GLY A 246 -17.59 -11.71 -11.27
C GLY A 246 -17.02 -10.61 -10.37
N LEU A 247 -17.84 -10.17 -9.42
CA LEU A 247 -17.51 -9.14 -8.45
C LEU A 247 -16.89 -9.77 -7.20
N ALA A 248 -15.91 -9.09 -6.60
CA ALA A 248 -15.59 -9.27 -5.19
C ALA A 248 -16.16 -8.09 -4.40
N VAL A 249 -16.88 -8.37 -3.31
CA VAL A 249 -17.45 -7.35 -2.43
C VAL A 249 -16.78 -7.41 -1.06
N LEU A 250 -16.19 -6.28 -0.68
CA LEU A 250 -15.62 -6.06 0.64
C LEU A 250 -16.68 -5.36 1.49
N LYS A 251 -17.05 -5.96 2.63
CA LYS A 251 -17.95 -5.35 3.62
C LYS A 251 -17.11 -4.68 4.68
N LEU A 252 -17.29 -3.40 4.96
CA LEU A 252 -16.47 -2.66 5.94
C LEU A 252 -17.16 -2.47 7.29
N GLU A 253 -18.44 -2.80 7.35
CA GLU A 253 -19.20 -2.88 8.58
C GLU A 253 -20.02 -4.17 8.56
N ASP A 254 -20.17 -4.81 9.72
CA ASP A 254 -20.94 -6.06 9.85
C ASP A 254 -22.45 -5.83 9.95
N ARG A 255 -22.86 -4.56 10.08
CA ARG A 255 -24.26 -4.15 10.16
C ARG A 255 -24.93 -4.33 8.79
N PRO A 256 -26.21 -4.77 8.74
CA PRO A 256 -26.97 -4.75 7.49
C PRO A 256 -26.97 -3.35 6.87
N GLY A 257 -26.70 -3.28 5.56
CA GLY A 257 -26.60 -2.00 4.83
C GLY A 257 -25.35 -1.17 5.15
N GLY A 258 -24.35 -1.75 5.79
CA GLY A 258 -23.06 -1.12 6.04
C GLY A 258 -22.30 -0.72 4.77
N ALA A 259 -21.28 0.14 4.93
CA ALA A 259 -20.46 0.59 3.82
C ALA A 259 -19.73 -0.59 3.14
N GLN A 260 -19.77 -0.63 1.81
CA GLN A 260 -19.27 -1.73 0.99
C GLN A 260 -18.53 -1.23 -0.24
N LEU A 261 -17.47 -1.94 -0.63
CA LEU A 261 -16.73 -1.71 -1.86
C LEU A 261 -16.88 -2.91 -2.79
N ALA A 262 -16.88 -2.65 -4.09
CA ALA A 262 -16.92 -3.67 -5.12
C ALA A 262 -15.69 -3.57 -6.05
N LEU A 263 -15.18 -4.74 -6.45
CA LEU A 263 -14.02 -4.91 -7.31
C LEU A 263 -14.34 -5.86 -8.46
N GLY A 264 -14.00 -5.44 -9.68
CA GLY A 264 -13.96 -6.26 -10.87
C GLY A 264 -15.32 -6.50 -11.53
N LYS A 265 -15.26 -7.11 -12.72
CA LYS A 265 -16.39 -7.67 -13.46
C LYS A 265 -15.82 -8.72 -14.42
N GLY A 266 -16.61 -9.70 -14.84
CA GLY A 266 -16.15 -10.68 -15.83
C GLY A 266 -15.04 -11.55 -15.25
N SER A 267 -13.91 -11.73 -15.97
CA SER A 267 -12.75 -12.48 -15.46
C SER A 267 -11.55 -11.55 -15.27
N TRP A 268 -10.90 -11.67 -14.12
CA TRP A 268 -9.75 -10.85 -13.71
C TRP A 268 -8.85 -11.63 -12.74
N ARG A 269 -7.73 -11.04 -12.31
CA ARG A 269 -6.86 -11.56 -11.25
C ARG A 269 -6.57 -10.46 -10.25
N TRP A 270 -6.22 -10.84 -9.02
CA TRP A 270 -5.82 -9.87 -8.01
C TRP A 270 -4.62 -9.02 -8.45
N SER A 271 -3.67 -9.61 -9.17
CA SER A 271 -2.54 -8.87 -9.76
C SER A 271 -2.95 -7.72 -10.67
N ASP A 272 -4.15 -7.74 -11.25
CA ASP A 272 -4.61 -6.71 -12.17
C ASP A 272 -4.90 -5.39 -11.46
N LEU A 273 -5.14 -5.42 -10.14
CA LEU A 273 -5.30 -4.22 -9.30
C LEU A 273 -3.99 -3.46 -9.11
N LEU A 274 -2.84 -4.06 -9.47
CA LEU A 274 -1.53 -3.44 -9.39
C LEU A 274 -1.17 -2.62 -10.64
N GLY A 275 -2.00 -2.68 -11.70
CA GLY A 275 -1.85 -1.85 -12.88
C GLY A 275 -2.04 -0.36 -12.57
N ALA A 276 -1.30 0.50 -13.28
CA ALA A 276 -1.38 1.95 -13.11
C ALA A 276 -2.76 2.48 -13.54
N GLY A 277 -3.34 3.37 -12.71
CA GLY A 277 -4.49 4.21 -13.07
C GLY A 277 -4.06 5.58 -13.59
#